data_AF-A0A7K2W7M4-F1
#
_entry.id   AF-A0A7K2W7M4-F1
#
_cell.length_a   1.000
_cell.length_b   1.000
_cell.length_c   1.000
_cell.angle_alpha   90.00
_cell.angle_beta   90.00
_cell.angle_gamma   90.00
#
_symmetry.space_group_name_H-M   'P 1'
#
loop_
_entity.id
_entity.type
_entity.pdbx_description
1 polymer ?
#
loop_
_entity_poly.entity_id
_entity_poly.type
_entity_poly.pdbx_seq_one_letter_code
_entity_poly.pdbx_strand_id
1 'polypeptide(L)'
;MAGTADVVVDYNEIARVATTMGTKLSDISDELTNLETTVSGLLHDGLVFEKASPALQAAYEDFSNQMKTSAKNIQDYADSFNQIADSLAESDQKIAADVQKAQADSSANQG
;
A
#
# COMPACT_ATOMS: atom_id res chain seq x y z
N MET A 1 -12.59 -37.69 -6.94
CA MET A 1 -11.80 -36.82 -7.82
C MET A 1 -11.53 -35.55 -7.05
N ALA A 2 -10.26 -35.29 -6.74
CA ALA A 2 -9.83 -34.19 -5.89
C ALA A 2 -10.01 -32.87 -6.66
N GLY A 3 -10.84 -31.97 -6.14
CA GLY A 3 -10.86 -30.58 -6.56
C GLY A 3 -9.61 -29.90 -6.02
N THR A 4 -8.55 -29.84 -6.81
CA THR A 4 -7.45 -28.92 -6.54
C THR A 4 -7.98 -27.54 -6.87
N ALA A 5 -8.20 -26.73 -5.83
CA ALA A 5 -8.36 -25.30 -6.00
C ALA A 5 -7.11 -24.80 -6.72
N ASP A 6 -7.25 -24.47 -8.00
CA ASP A 6 -6.21 -23.86 -8.81
C ASP A 6 -6.07 -22.44 -8.27
N VAL A 7 -5.11 -22.22 -7.37
CA VAL A 7 -4.85 -20.90 -6.81
C VAL A 7 -4.16 -20.10 -7.91
N VAL A 8 -4.97 -19.44 -8.74
CA VAL A 8 -4.49 -18.50 -9.76
C VAL A 8 -4.20 -17.17 -9.06
N VAL A 9 -2.93 -16.91 -8.76
CA VAL A 9 -2.47 -15.62 -8.23
C VAL A 9 -2.04 -14.73 -9.39
N ASP A 10 -2.76 -13.63 -9.60
CA ASP A 10 -2.35 -12.60 -10.56
C ASP A 10 -1.41 -11.59 -9.88
N TYR A 11 -0.12 -11.94 -9.85
CA TYR A 11 0.92 -11.10 -9.26
C TYR A 11 1.04 -9.72 -9.92
N ASN A 12 0.73 -9.63 -11.23
CA ASN A 12 0.77 -8.37 -11.95
C ASN A 12 -0.37 -7.44 -11.50
N GLU A 13 -1.56 -7.99 -11.28
CA GLU A 13 -2.70 -7.23 -10.78
C GLU A 13 -2.46 -6.74 -9.35
N ILE A 14 -1.86 -7.57 -8.48
CA ILE A 14 -1.48 -7.17 -7.12
C ILE A 14 -0.49 -6.00 -7.16
N ALA A 15 0.58 -6.11 -7.95
CA ALA A 15 1.57 -5.04 -8.10
C ALA A 15 0.97 -3.76 -8.69
N ARG A 16 0.05 -3.88 -9.66
CA ARG A 16 -0.67 -2.75 -10.27
C ARG A 16 -1.52 -2.01 -9.25
N VAL A 17 -2.30 -2.74 -8.45
CA VAL A 17 -3.17 -2.17 -7.42
C VAL A 17 -2.33 -1.50 -6.34
N ALA A 18 -1.29 -2.16 -5.84
CA ALA A 18 -0.41 -1.59 -4.82
C ALA A 18 0.29 -0.30 -5.31
N THR A 19 0.77 -0.29 -6.54
CA THR A 19 1.36 0.91 -7.17
C THR A 19 0.32 2.03 -7.29
N THR A 20 -0.88 1.72 -7.76
CA THR A 20 -1.96 2.70 -7.91
C THR A 20 -2.34 3.31 -6.58
N MET A 21 -2.45 2.49 -5.53
CA MET A 21 -2.69 2.94 -4.16
C MET A 21 -1.57 3.88 -3.68
N GLY A 22 -0.30 3.48 -3.81
CA GLY A 22 0.84 4.30 -3.41
C GLY A 22 0.88 5.67 -4.11
N THR A 23 0.73 5.71 -5.44
CA THR A 23 0.71 6.98 -6.20
C THR A 23 -0.43 7.88 -5.77
N LYS A 24 -1.66 7.36 -5.68
CA LYS A 24 -2.84 8.18 -5.35
C LYS A 24 -2.78 8.76 -3.94
N LEU A 25 -2.12 8.08 -3.01
CA LEU A 25 -1.96 8.56 -1.65
C LEU A 25 -0.91 9.65 -1.53
N SER A 26 0.17 9.56 -2.32
CA SER A 26 1.13 10.65 -2.46
C SER A 26 0.44 11.91 -3.00
N ASP A 27 -0.34 11.77 -4.09
CA ASP A 27 -1.13 12.87 -4.67
C ASP A 27 -2.04 13.53 -3.60
N ILE A 28 -2.76 12.72 -2.81
CA ILE A 28 -3.65 13.23 -1.75
C ILE A 28 -2.86 13.97 -0.65
N SER A 29 -1.70 13.44 -0.24
CA SER A 29 -0.86 14.05 0.81
C SER A 29 -0.34 15.44 0.39
N ASP A 30 0.07 15.57 -0.87
CA ASP A 30 0.55 16.84 -1.43
C ASP A 30 -0.58 17.86 -1.49
N GLU A 31 -1.77 17.44 -1.94
CA GLU A 31 -2.95 18.29 -2.07
C GLU A 31 -3.41 18.82 -0.70
N LEU A 32 -3.35 17.98 0.33
CA LEU A 32 -3.69 18.38 1.70
C LEU A 32 -2.70 19.39 2.26
N THR A 33 -1.41 19.23 1.96
CA THR A 33 -0.36 20.18 2.37
C THR A 33 -0.55 21.54 1.69
N ASN A 34 -0.93 21.54 0.41
CA ASN A 34 -1.25 22.76 -0.33
C ASN A 34 -2.48 23.47 0.25
N LEU A 35 -3.50 22.70 0.63
CA LEU A 35 -4.73 23.23 1.20
C LEU A 35 -4.50 23.79 2.61
N GLU A 36 -3.70 23.11 3.44
CA GLU A 36 -3.23 23.58 4.75
C GLU A 36 -2.52 24.94 4.63
N THR A 37 -1.62 25.07 3.66
CA THR A 37 -0.92 26.34 3.37
C THR A 37 -1.89 27.45 2.99
N THR A 38 -2.89 27.14 2.15
CA THR A 38 -3.90 28.11 1.70
C THR A 38 -4.80 28.57 2.86
N VAL A 39 -5.24 27.63 3.70
CA VAL A 39 -6.06 27.94 4.88
C VAL A 39 -5.27 28.75 5.90
N SER A 40 -4.03 28.38 6.17
CA SER A 40 -3.12 29.13 7.05
C SER A 40 -2.95 30.58 6.56
N GLY A 41 -2.69 30.78 5.27
CA GLY A 41 -2.61 32.12 4.67
C GLY A 41 -3.90 32.93 4.82
N LEU A 42 -5.07 32.30 4.62
CA LEU A 42 -6.36 32.95 4.82
C LEU A 42 -6.57 33.39 6.27
N LEU A 43 -6.24 32.54 7.24
CA LEU A 43 -6.45 32.81 8.67
C LEU A 43 -5.47 33.81 9.26
N HIS A 44 -4.30 33.99 8.65
CA HIS A 44 -3.28 34.96 9.04
C HIS A 44 -3.41 36.33 8.35
N ASP A 45 -3.81 36.37 7.07
CA ASP A 45 -3.74 37.61 6.28
C ASP A 45 -5.09 38.09 5.74
N GLY A 46 -6.08 37.20 5.58
CA GLY A 46 -7.34 37.50 4.88
C GLY A 46 -8.59 37.56 5.76
N LEU A 47 -8.67 36.74 6.81
CA LEU A 47 -9.81 36.60 7.71
C LEU A 47 -9.33 36.38 9.15
N VAL A 48 -8.68 37.41 9.71
CA VAL A 48 -8.10 37.34 11.05
C VAL A 48 -9.15 37.65 12.11
N PHE A 49 -9.56 36.62 12.83
CA PHE A 49 -10.37 36.73 14.03
C PHE A 49 -9.51 36.34 15.25
N GLU A 50 -9.36 37.22 16.23
CA GLU A 50 -8.49 37.04 17.41
C GLU A 50 -8.64 35.67 18.11
N LYS A 51 -9.86 35.12 18.15
CA LYS A 51 -10.15 33.86 18.83
C LYS A 51 -10.47 32.71 17.89
N ALA A 52 -11.09 33.00 16.75
CA ALA A 52 -11.54 31.96 15.84
C ALA A 52 -10.40 31.49 14.91
N SER A 53 -9.49 32.37 14.49
CA SER A 53 -8.38 31.97 13.61
C SER A 53 -7.48 30.90 14.25
N PRO A 54 -7.03 31.00 15.52
CA PRO A 54 -6.23 29.95 16.15
C PRO A 54 -6.98 28.62 16.29
N ALA A 55 -8.29 28.66 16.60
CA ALA A 55 -9.10 27.46 16.73
C ALA A 55 -9.33 26.76 15.38
N LEU A 56 -9.55 27.55 14.32
CA LEU A 56 -9.68 27.04 12.95
C LEU A 56 -8.35 26.47 12.44
N GLN A 57 -7.23 27.13 12.74
CA GLN A 57 -5.88 26.64 12.42
C GLN A 57 -5.64 25.27 13.04
N ALA A 58 -5.86 25.14 14.35
CA ALA A 58 -5.66 23.89 15.07
C ALA A 58 -6.56 22.75 14.54
N ALA A 59 -7.84 23.05 14.29
CA ALA A 59 -8.76 22.06 13.70
C ALA A 59 -8.30 21.59 12.31
N TYR A 60 -7.68 22.48 11.52
CA TYR A 60 -7.18 22.14 10.19
C TYR A 60 -5.88 21.31 10.25
N GLU A 61 -4.97 21.65 11.15
CA GLU A 61 -3.75 20.87 11.42
C GLU A 61 -4.12 19.44 11.87
N ASP A 62 -5.08 19.30 12.79
CA ASP A 62 -5.58 18.00 13.24
C ASP A 62 -6.17 17.19 12.07
N PHE A 63 -6.98 17.82 11.22
CA PHE A 63 -7.55 17.18 10.04
C PHE A 63 -6.46 16.73 9.04
N SER A 64 -5.50 17.60 8.73
CA SER A 64 -4.36 17.31 7.84
C SER A 64 -3.57 16.11 8.37
N ASN A 65 -3.28 16.08 9.67
CA ASN A 65 -2.57 14.98 10.33
C ASN A 65 -3.33 13.65 10.28
N GLN A 66 -4.65 13.67 10.52
CA GLN A 66 -5.50 12.48 10.42
C GLN A 66 -5.52 11.90 9.00
N MET A 67 -5.58 12.77 7.98
CA MET A 67 -5.56 12.33 6.60
C MET A 67 -4.18 11.79 6.18
N LYS A 68 -3.08 12.45 6.56
CA LYS A 68 -1.71 11.93 6.34
C LYS A 68 -1.52 10.56 6.98
N THR A 69 -2.03 10.38 8.20
CA THR A 69 -2.00 9.08 8.90
C THR A 69 -2.82 8.02 8.15
N SER A 70 -4.02 8.38 7.71
CA SER A 70 -4.87 7.47 6.92
C SER A 70 -4.21 7.08 5.61
N ALA A 71 -3.56 8.02 4.94
CA ALA A 71 -2.82 7.76 3.71
C ALA A 71 -1.67 6.78 3.94
N LYS A 72 -0.87 6.99 5.00
CA LYS A 72 0.16 6.04 5.38
C LYS A 72 -0.39 4.63 5.64
N ASN A 73 -1.51 4.49 6.34
CA ASN A 73 -2.09 3.18 6.62
C ASN A 73 -2.51 2.44 5.33
N ILE A 74 -3.01 3.16 4.34
CA ILE A 74 -3.37 2.56 3.04
C ILE A 74 -2.11 2.13 2.27
N GLN A 75 -1.01 2.88 2.39
CA GLN A 75 0.28 2.47 1.85
C GLN A 75 0.79 1.18 2.53
N ASP A 76 0.69 1.09 3.86
CA ASP A 76 1.08 -0.10 4.61
C ASP A 76 0.25 -1.35 4.19
N TYR A 77 -1.05 -1.16 3.85
CA TYR A 77 -1.87 -2.23 3.26
C TYR A 77 -1.42 -2.62 1.85
N ALA A 78 -1.05 -1.66 1.01
CA ALA A 78 -0.52 -1.93 -0.33
C ALA A 78 0.78 -2.74 -0.26
N ASP A 79 1.69 -2.38 0.64
CA ASP A 79 2.94 -3.09 0.89
C ASP A 79 2.70 -4.51 1.40
N SER A 80 1.68 -4.70 2.25
CA SER A 80 1.29 -6.03 2.72
C SER A 80 0.83 -6.93 1.57
N PHE A 81 0.08 -6.40 0.60
CA PHE A 81 -0.32 -7.18 -0.58
C PHE A 81 0.88 -7.58 -1.44
N ASN A 82 1.85 -6.69 -1.63
CA ASN A 82 3.09 -7.02 -2.34
C ASN A 82 3.88 -8.11 -1.62
N GLN A 83 4.03 -8.03 -0.29
CA GLN A 83 4.73 -9.05 0.50
C GLN A 83 4.05 -10.43 0.41
N ILE A 84 2.72 -10.47 0.41
CA ILE A 84 1.96 -11.71 0.21
C ILE A 84 2.24 -12.28 -1.19
N ALA A 85 2.21 -11.43 -2.22
CA ALA A 85 2.57 -11.82 -3.59
C ALA A 85 3.99 -12.41 -3.67
N ASP A 86 4.98 -11.73 -3.10
CA ASP A 86 6.36 -12.20 -3.10
C ASP A 86 6.50 -13.56 -2.40
N SER A 87 5.88 -13.71 -1.22
CA SER A 87 5.92 -14.95 -0.46
C SER A 87 5.28 -16.14 -1.19
N LEU A 88 4.19 -15.89 -1.93
CA LEU A 88 3.53 -16.92 -2.74
C LEU A 88 4.40 -17.31 -3.94
N ALA A 89 5.05 -16.34 -4.60
CA ALA A 89 5.95 -16.62 -5.71
C ALA A 89 7.19 -17.42 -5.29
N GLU A 90 7.80 -17.07 -4.15
CA GLU A 90 8.92 -17.83 -3.58
C GLU A 90 8.52 -19.26 -3.20
N SER A 91 7.32 -19.42 -2.62
CA SER A 91 6.79 -20.73 -2.25
C SER A 91 6.59 -21.63 -3.47
N ASP A 92 6.02 -21.09 -4.56
CA ASP A 92 5.82 -21.81 -5.81
C ASP A 92 7.15 -22.27 -6.43
N GLN A 93 8.15 -21.38 -6.50
CA GLN A 93 9.49 -21.71 -6.98
C GLN A 93 10.14 -22.84 -6.16
N LYS A 94 10.00 -22.78 -4.83
CA LYS A 94 10.53 -23.82 -3.95
C LYS A 94 9.85 -25.16 -4.20
N ILE A 95 8.53 -25.18 -4.33
CA ILE A 95 7.76 -26.41 -4.62
C ILE A 95 8.22 -27.00 -5.96
N ALA A 96 8.34 -26.18 -7.00
CA ALA A 96 8.81 -26.63 -8.31
C ALA A 96 10.22 -27.24 -8.24
N ALA A 97 11.15 -26.61 -7.53
CA ALA A 97 12.50 -27.12 -7.33
C ALA A 97 12.52 -28.45 -6.57
N ASP A 98 11.73 -28.59 -5.50
CA ASP A 98 11.63 -29.81 -4.72
C ASP A 98 11.06 -30.98 -5.56
N VAL A 99 10.06 -30.71 -6.42
CA VAL A 99 9.49 -31.70 -7.35
C VAL A 99 10.53 -32.13 -8.40
N GLN A 100 11.25 -31.19 -9.00
CA GLN A 100 12.31 -31.51 -9.98
C GLN A 100 13.41 -32.36 -9.36
N LYS A 101 13.83 -32.03 -8.13
CA LYS A 101 14.80 -32.81 -7.38
C LYS A 101 14.30 -34.22 -7.12
N ALA A 102 13.07 -34.38 -6.64
CA ALA A 102 12.49 -35.70 -6.39
C ALA A 102 12.40 -36.54 -7.68
N GLN A 103 12.08 -35.93 -8.82
CA GLN A 103 12.08 -36.60 -10.12
C GLN A 103 13.48 -37.05 -10.54
N ALA A 104 14.50 -36.19 -10.38
CA ALA A 104 15.89 -36.52 -10.67
C ALA A 104 16.41 -37.68 -9.80
N ASP A 105 16.12 -37.64 -8.49
CA ASP A 105 16.52 -38.70 -7.55
C ASP A 105 15.83 -40.04 -7.92
N SER A 106 14.56 -40.00 -8.33
CA SER A 106 13.82 -41.21 -8.74
C SER A 106 14.32 -41.85 -10.04
N SER A 107 14.91 -41.05 -10.94
CA SER A 107 15.45 -41.52 -12.22
C SER A 107 16.91 -41.99 -12.10
N ALA A 108 17.68 -41.42 -11.17
CA ALA A 108 19.01 -41.90 -10.82
C ALA A 108 19.01 -43.27 -10.09
N ASN A 109 17.94 -43.58 -9.35
CA ASN A 109 17.82 -44.83 -8.58
C ASN A 109 17.27 -46.02 -9.40
N GLN A 110 17.00 -45.83 -10.70
CA GLN A 110 16.47 -46.85 -11.63
C GLN A 110 17.45 -47.26 -12.74
N GLY A 111 18.69 -46.74 -12.73
CA GLY A 111 19.78 -47.13 -13.64
C GLY A 111 20.89 -47.87 -12.92
#